data_AF-A0A536VDJ5-F1
#
_entry.id   AF-A0A536VDJ5-F1
#
_cell.length_a   1.000
_cell.length_b   1.000
_cell.length_c   1.000
_cell.angle_alpha   90.00
_cell.angle_beta   90.00
_cell.angle_gamma   90.00
#
_symmetry.space_group_name_H-M   'P 1'
#
loop_
_entity.id
_entity.type
_entity.pdbx_description
1 polymer ?
#
loop_
_entity_poly.entity_id
_entity_poly.type
_entity_poly.pdbx_seq_one_letter_code
_entity_poly.pdbx_strand_id
1 'polypeptide(L)' 'PDPELRWNEERQHWDHGPIDWDEFKRVIAGDGPCNRERLSARVKAWEDGAWVREAALAHAGKQATAKEAA' A
#
# COMPACT_ATOMS: atom_id res chain seq x y z
N PRO A 1 -16.02 -9.16 -15.38
CA PRO A 1 -17.13 -9.81 -16.11
C PRO A 1 -18.40 -8.99 -15.99
N ASP A 2 -18.54 -8.01 -16.90
CA ASP A 2 -19.68 -7.09 -16.93
C ASP A 2 -20.61 -7.48 -18.10
N PRO A 3 -21.80 -8.04 -17.83
CA PRO A 3 -22.77 -8.39 -18.87
C PRO A 3 -23.38 -7.18 -19.58
N GLU A 4 -23.34 -5.99 -18.96
CA GLU A 4 -23.92 -4.76 -19.51
C GLU A 4 -22.93 -3.97 -20.37
N LEU A 5 -21.67 -4.43 -20.45
CA LEU A 5 -20.62 -3.78 -21.21
C LEU A 5 -20.94 -3.78 -22.71
N ARG A 6 -21.14 -2.58 -23.27
CA ARG A 6 -21.42 -2.41 -24.70
C ARG A 6 -20.93 -1.07 -25.22
N TRP A 7 -20.55 -1.06 -26.50
CA TRP A 7 -20.21 0.18 -27.19
C TRP A 7 -21.48 1.00 -27.42
N ASN A 8 -21.42 2.28 -27.09
CA ASN A 8 -22.48 3.25 -27.31
C ASN A 8 -22.05 4.21 -28.43
N GLU A 9 -22.62 4.03 -29.63
CA GLU A 9 -22.30 4.84 -30.81
C GLU A 9 -22.70 6.32 -30.67
N GLU A 10 -23.74 6.63 -29.91
CA GLU A 10 -24.18 8.02 -29.72
C GLU A 10 -23.22 8.80 -28.81
N ARG A 11 -22.75 8.15 -27.74
CA ARG A 11 -21.83 8.76 -26.77
C ARG A 11 -20.37 8.60 -27.18
N GLN A 12 -20.06 7.73 -28.14
CA GLN A 12 -18.69 7.33 -28.50
C GLN A 12 -17.90 6.80 -27.28
N HIS A 13 -18.58 6.06 -26.41
CA HIS A 13 -18.03 5.51 -25.17
C HIS A 13 -18.57 4.10 -24.92
N TRP A 14 -17.94 3.36 -23.99
CA TRP A 14 -18.49 2.10 -23.49
C TRP A 14 -19.43 2.39 -22.32
N ASP A 15 -20.67 1.91 -22.42
CA ASP A 15 -21.55 1.80 -21.26
C ASP A 15 -21.13 0.56 -20.46
N HIS A 16 -21.15 0.67 -19.14
CA HIS A 16 -20.79 -0.41 -18.22
C HIS A 16 -21.84 -0.52 -17.11
N GLY A 17 -21.91 -1.70 -16.49
CA GLY A 17 -22.80 -1.94 -15.37
C GLY A 17 -22.43 -1.16 -14.11
N PRO A 18 -23.32 -1.12 -13.10
CA PRO A 18 -23.07 -0.42 -11.85
C PRO A 18 -21.91 -1.08 -11.08
N ILE A 19 -21.07 -0.25 -10.48
CA ILE A 19 -20.04 -0.71 -9.53
C ILE A 19 -20.71 -1.12 -8.22
N ASP A 20 -20.24 -2.21 -7.61
CA ASP A 20 -20.57 -2.52 -6.21
C ASP A 20 -19.85 -1.53 -5.27
N TRP A 21 -20.53 -0.41 -5.01
CA TRP A 21 -20.03 0.63 -4.13
C TRP A 21 -19.97 0.20 -2.66
N ASP A 22 -20.73 -0.81 -2.24
CA ASP A 22 -20.68 -1.31 -0.87
C ASP A 22 -19.45 -2.19 -0.66
N GLU A 23 -19.10 -3.03 -1.62
CA GLU A 23 -17.80 -3.70 -1.64
C GLU A 23 -16.65 -2.69 -1.62
N PHE A 24 -16.70 -1.68 -2.48
CA PHE A 24 -15.70 -0.62 -2.51
C PHE A 24 -15.51 0.01 -1.12
N LYS A 25 -16.61 0.41 -0.46
CA LYS A 25 -16.59 0.98 0.89
C LYS A 25 -16.00 0.03 1.93
N ARG A 26 -16.33 -1.27 1.89
CA ARG A 26 -15.75 -2.28 2.81
C ARG A 26 -14.23 -2.41 2.63
N VAL A 27 -13.78 -2.51 1.37
CA VAL A 27 -12.35 -2.70 1.05
C VAL A 27 -11.52 -1.51 1.50
N ILE A 28 -11.95 -0.28 1.24
CA ILE A 28 -11.21 0.92 1.68
C ILE A 28 -11.23 1.10 3.20
N ALA A 29 -12.28 0.62 3.88
CA ALA A 29 -12.42 0.66 5.33
C ALA A 29 -11.57 -0.41 6.05
N GLY A 30 -10.83 -1.25 5.32
CA GLY A 30 -9.98 -2.27 5.92
C GLY A 30 -10.58 -3.67 5.99
N ASP A 31 -11.79 -3.88 5.47
CA ASP A 31 -12.51 -5.16 5.48
C ASP A 31 -12.59 -5.79 4.08
N GLY A 32 -11.49 -5.69 3.34
CA GLY A 32 -11.31 -6.37 2.07
C GLY A 32 -10.49 -7.66 2.21
N PRO A 33 -10.41 -8.44 1.13
CA PRO A 33 -9.92 -9.82 1.16
C PRO A 33 -8.45 -9.98 1.60
N CYS A 34 -7.65 -8.92 1.51
CA CYS A 34 -6.22 -8.98 1.85
C CYS A 34 -5.78 -7.86 2.80
N ASN A 35 -6.68 -7.05 3.35
CA ASN A 35 -6.31 -5.85 4.10
C ASN A 35 -5.48 -6.21 5.35
N ARG A 36 -5.92 -7.26 6.07
CA ARG A 36 -5.25 -7.75 7.28
C ARG A 36 -3.86 -8.31 6.96
N GLU A 37 -3.75 -9.13 5.94
CA GLU A 37 -2.49 -9.75 5.51
C GLU A 37 -1.48 -8.70 5.04
N ARG A 38 -1.93 -7.68 4.28
CA ARG A 38 -1.08 -6.59 3.80
C ARG A 38 -0.53 -5.76 4.95
N LEU A 39 -1.39 -5.38 5.90
CA LEU A 39 -0.96 -4.64 7.09
C LEU A 39 -0.03 -5.49 7.96
N SER A 40 -0.39 -6.76 8.22
CA SER A 40 0.45 -7.67 9.00
C SER A 40 1.83 -7.86 8.38
N ALA A 41 1.92 -8.02 7.05
CA ALA A 41 3.19 -8.15 6.36
C ALA A 41 4.06 -6.88 6.50
N ARG A 42 3.44 -5.69 6.41
CA ARG A 42 4.14 -4.42 6.59
C ARG A 42 4.61 -4.22 8.03
N VAL A 43 3.74 -4.47 9.00
CA VAL A 43 4.07 -4.38 10.44
C VAL A 43 5.21 -5.34 10.77
N LYS A 44 5.11 -6.59 10.34
CA LYS A 44 6.16 -7.60 10.54
C LYS A 44 7.49 -7.15 9.95
N ALA A 45 7.52 -6.68 8.71
CA ALA A 45 8.75 -6.20 8.08
C ALA A 45 9.35 -4.98 8.82
N TRP A 46 8.51 -4.11 9.37
CA TRP A 46 8.95 -2.98 10.17
C TRP A 46 9.54 -3.41 11.52
N GLU A 47 8.85 -4.29 12.24
CA GLU A 47 9.26 -4.80 13.54
C GLU A 47 10.53 -5.65 13.43
N ASP A 48 10.53 -6.66 12.55
CA ASP A 48 11.68 -7.54 12.33
C ASP A 48 12.89 -6.75 11.80
N GLY A 49 12.66 -5.66 11.07
CA GLY A 49 13.69 -4.78 10.55
C GLY A 49 14.19 -3.70 11.52
N ALA A 50 13.70 -3.65 12.76
CA ALA A 50 14.06 -2.60 13.73
C ALA A 50 15.57 -2.52 13.98
N TRP A 51 16.22 -3.67 14.18
CA TRP A 51 17.65 -3.73 14.44
C TRP A 51 18.50 -3.15 13.29
N VAL A 52 18.05 -3.28 12.04
CA VAL A 52 18.76 -2.72 10.87
C VAL A 52 18.73 -1.20 10.94
N ARG A 53 17.56 -0.62 11.28
CA ARG A 53 17.42 0.83 11.43
C ARG A 53 18.28 1.35 12.58
N GLU A 54 18.28 0.66 13.70
CA GLU A 54 19.13 1.00 14.85
C GLU A 54 20.62 0.91 14.51
N ALA A 55 21.04 -0.16 13.83
CA ALA A 55 22.42 -0.34 13.38
C ALA A 55 22.85 0.77 12.41
N ALA A 56 22.00 1.14 11.46
CA ALA A 56 22.26 2.21 10.51
C ALA A 56 22.41 3.57 11.23
N LEU A 57 21.54 3.87 12.19
CA LEU A 57 21.63 5.09 13.01
C LEU A 57 22.91 5.13 13.84
N ALA A 58 23.25 4.01 14.51
CA ALA A 58 24.47 3.92 15.30
C ALA A 58 25.74 4.07 14.43
N HIS A 59 25.75 3.48 13.24
CA HIS A 59 26.86 3.64 12.30
C HIS A 59 27.00 5.09 11.83
N ALA A 60 25.90 5.73 11.43
CA ALA A 60 25.90 7.14 11.02
C ALA A 60 26.41 8.06 12.14
N GLY A 61 26.01 7.81 13.39
CA GLY A 61 26.49 8.55 14.56
C GLY A 61 28.01 8.46 14.72
N LYS A 62 28.59 7.25 14.60
CA LYS A 62 30.06 7.07 14.66
C LYS A 62 30.78 7.84 13.55
N GLN A 63 30.25 7.82 12.34
CA GLN A 63 30.84 8.55 11.20
C GLN A 63 30.77 10.07 11.40
N ALA A 64 29.68 10.58 11.97
CA ALA A 64 29.55 12.01 12.29
C ALA A 64 30.61 12.45 13.31
N THR A 65 30.76 11.72 14.42
CA THR A 65 31.78 12.02 15.44
C THR A 65 33.21 11.92 14.88
N ALA A 66 33.49 10.91 14.06
CA ALA A 66 34.81 10.76 13.44
C ALA A 66 35.13 11.92 12.49
N LYS A 67 34.13 12.44 11.77
CA LYS A 67 34.29 13.61 10.89
C LYS A 67 34.47 14.91 11.68
N GLU A 68 33.81 15.07 12.82
CA GLU A 68 33.97 16.25 13.68
C GLU A 68 35.33 16.29 14.39
N ALA A 69 35.93 15.13 14.65
CA ALA A 69 37.23 15.02 15.30
C ALA A 69 38.42 15.17 14.33
N ALA A 70 38.18 15.16 13.02
CA ALA A 70 39.19 15.30 11.96
C ALA A 70 39.29 16.75 11.47
#